data_AF-A0A5C3QC83-F1
#
_entry.id   AF-A0A5C3QC83-F1
#
_cell.length_a   1.000
_cell.length_b   1.000
_cell.length_c   1.000
_cell.angle_alpha   90.00
_cell.angle_beta   90.00
_cell.angle_gamma   90.00
#
_symmetry.space_group_name_H-M   'P 1'
#
loop_
_entity.id
_entity.type
_entity.pdbx_description
1 polymer ?
#
loop_
_entity_poly.entity_id
_entity_poly.type
_entity_poly.pdbx_seq_one_letter_code
_entity_poly.pdbx_strand_id
1 'polypeptide(L)'
;PPFYILAYPVAGTPRIYELGSERNKLVWNIDYPCHPEGNTSDCIRPDTPESLDESGLQSDTFTVTANVTVPQHINTCDPWAVTVQGGTPPYTFTLLATHMDIVTNVSTVEHEHDTMIWVNRARPGQQLTVAASDS
;
A
#
# COMPACT_ATOMS: atom_id res chain seq x y z
N PRO A 1 11.86 13.19 20.69
CA PRO A 1 10.61 13.09 19.89
C PRO A 1 10.55 11.71 19.21
N PRO A 2 9.37 11.08 19.13
CA PRO A 2 9.23 9.76 18.53
C PRO A 2 9.57 9.79 17.04
N PHE A 3 10.30 8.76 16.60
CA PHE A 3 10.65 8.49 15.22
C PHE A 3 9.64 7.48 14.66
N TYR A 4 9.19 7.69 13.43
CA TYR A 4 8.25 6.79 12.76
C TYR A 4 8.78 6.39 11.39
N ILE A 5 8.32 5.24 10.89
CA ILE A 5 8.49 4.81 9.50
C ILE A 5 7.13 4.51 8.89
N LEU A 6 6.93 4.95 7.64
CA LEU A 6 5.77 4.56 6.83
C LEU A 6 6.23 3.48 5.86
N ALA A 7 5.71 2.26 6.04
CA ALA A 7 6.06 1.10 5.22
C ALA A 7 4.99 0.84 4.15
N TYR A 8 5.44 0.44 2.96
CA TYR A 8 4.58 0.11 1.81
C TYR A 8 4.85 -1.34 1.37
N PRO A 9 4.05 -2.31 1.83
CA PRO A 9 4.24 -3.71 1.44
C PRO A 9 3.79 -3.93 0.00
N VAL A 10 4.37 -4.92 -0.67
CA VAL A 10 3.86 -5.37 -1.98
C VAL A 10 2.50 -6.03 -1.75
N ALA A 11 1.48 -5.55 -2.48
CA ALA A 11 0.11 -6.06 -2.39
C ALA A 11 -0.51 -6.01 -0.98
N GLY A 12 -0.16 -5.00 -0.17
CA GLY A 12 -0.78 -4.78 1.15
C GLY A 12 -1.03 -3.31 1.46
N THR A 13 -1.57 -3.05 2.65
CA THR A 13 -1.92 -1.71 3.11
C THR A 13 -0.72 -1.03 3.79
N PRO A 14 -0.39 0.24 3.49
CA PRO A 14 0.67 0.93 4.22
C PRO A 14 0.39 1.03 5.71
N ARG A 15 1.46 1.06 6.50
CA ARG A 15 1.38 1.19 7.96
C ARG A 15 2.45 2.13 8.46
N ILE A 16 2.08 2.91 9.48
CA ILE A 16 3.02 3.74 10.23
C ILE A 16 3.46 2.93 11.45
N TYR A 17 4.77 2.77 11.62
CA TYR A 17 5.38 2.13 12.78
C TYR A 17 6.11 3.17 13.63
N GLU A 18 5.88 3.15 14.94
CA GLU A 18 6.74 3.87 15.88
C GLU A 18 8.05 3.11 16.04
N LEU A 19 9.17 3.80 15.82
CA LEU A 19 10.52 3.26 15.97
C LEU A 19 11.08 3.49 17.38
N GLY A 20 10.49 4.41 18.14
CA GLY A 20 10.94 4.83 19.47
C GLY A 20 11.33 6.31 19.52
N SER A 21 11.78 6.78 20.69
CA SER A 21 12.03 8.22 20.95
C SER A 21 13.50 8.63 20.99
N GLU A 22 14.44 7.68 20.94
CA GLU A 22 15.88 7.90 21.00
C GLU A 22 16.53 7.60 19.64
N ARG A 23 17.26 8.58 19.08
CA ARG A 23 17.89 8.47 17.74
C ARG A 23 18.76 7.21 17.56
N ASN A 24 19.39 6.75 18.65
CA ASN A 24 20.33 5.62 18.62
C ASN A 24 19.69 4.29 19.05
N LYS A 25 18.39 4.26 19.33
CA LYS A 25 17.65 3.05 19.75
C LYS A 25 16.31 2.99 19.03
N LEU A 26 16.40 2.90 17.70
CA LEU A 26 15.24 2.72 16.83
C LEU A 26 15.03 1.22 16.59
N VAL A 27 13.83 0.73 16.86
CA VAL A 27 13.45 -0.68 16.65
C VAL A 27 12.24 -0.71 15.72
N TRP A 28 12.36 -1.43 14.61
CA TRP A 28 11.25 -1.66 13.69
C TRP A 28 10.68 -3.05 13.91
N ASN A 29 9.44 -3.13 14.39
CA ASN A 29 8.70 -4.38 14.56
C ASN A 29 7.69 -4.54 13.42
N ILE A 30 7.99 -5.42 12.47
CA ILE A 30 7.15 -5.66 11.30
C ILE A 30 6.03 -6.65 11.66
N ASP A 31 4.80 -6.34 11.29
CA ASP A 31 3.61 -7.16 11.56
C ASP A 31 2.77 -7.46 10.31
N TYR A 32 3.37 -7.37 9.12
CA TYR A 32 2.69 -7.71 7.87
C TYR A 32 2.48 -9.23 7.73
N PRO A 33 1.30 -9.67 7.26
CA PRO A 33 1.06 -11.07 6.96
C PRO A 33 1.96 -11.55 5.81
N CYS A 34 2.56 -12.73 5.94
CA CYS A 34 3.32 -13.36 4.87
C CYS A 34 2.43 -13.59 3.64
N HIS A 35 2.91 -13.25 2.44
CA HIS A 35 2.31 -13.77 1.21
C HIS A 35 2.46 -15.30 1.19
N PRO A 36 1.44 -16.08 0.80
CA PRO A 36 1.45 -17.55 0.89
C PRO A 36 2.54 -18.25 0.05
N GLU A 37 3.30 -17.52 -0.77
CA GLU A 37 4.28 -18.06 -1.71
C GLU A 37 5.76 -17.77 -1.31
N GLY A 38 6.01 -17.09 -0.19
CA GLY A 38 7.36 -16.70 0.25
C GLY A 38 7.94 -17.56 1.37
N ASN A 39 9.16 -18.07 1.17
CA ASN A 39 9.89 -18.91 2.13
C ASN A 39 10.04 -18.21 3.51
N THR A 40 9.51 -18.86 4.53
CA THR A 40 9.24 -18.32 5.88
C THR A 40 10.49 -18.23 6.75
N SER A 41 10.83 -17.03 7.23
CA SER A 41 11.54 -16.88 8.52
C SER A 41 11.27 -15.55 9.24
N ASP A 42 10.79 -14.50 8.55
CA ASP A 42 10.68 -13.14 9.12
C ASP A 42 9.27 -12.48 9.06
N CYS A 43 8.20 -13.25 8.96
CA CYS A 43 6.85 -12.68 8.89
C CYS A 43 5.85 -13.43 9.79
N ILE A 44 4.92 -12.67 10.37
CA ILE A 44 3.82 -13.20 11.18
C ILE A 44 2.86 -13.90 10.21
N ARG A 45 2.67 -15.22 10.35
CA ARG A 45 1.60 -15.91 9.63
C ARG A 45 0.28 -15.34 10.14
N PRO A 46 -0.62 -14.84 9.27
CA PRO A 46 -1.99 -14.63 9.71
C PRO A 46 -2.54 -16.01 10.09
N ASP A 47 -2.85 -16.18 11.38
CA ASP A 47 -3.58 -17.36 11.82
C ASP A 47 -4.98 -17.28 11.21
N THR A 48 -5.18 -18.03 10.12
CA THR A 48 -6.48 -18.41 9.55
C THR A 48 -7.35 -17.29 8.93
N PRO A 49 -8.23 -17.64 7.95
CA PRO A 49 -8.86 -16.69 7.05
C PRO A 49 -10.02 -15.95 7.71
N GLU A 50 -10.17 -14.67 7.36
CA GLU A 50 -11.35 -13.81 7.61
C GLU A 50 -12.08 -14.10 8.93
N SER A 51 -11.65 -13.44 10.01
CA SER A 51 -12.57 -13.19 11.11
C SER A 51 -13.68 -12.28 10.59
N LEU A 52 -14.80 -12.88 10.21
CA LEU A 52 -16.09 -12.20 10.31
C LEU A 52 -16.17 -11.63 11.73
N ASP A 53 -16.44 -10.34 11.84
CA ASP A 53 -16.77 -9.72 13.11
C ASP A 53 -17.99 -10.47 13.72
N GLU A 54 -18.04 -10.61 15.05
CA GLU A 54 -19.13 -11.28 15.79
C GLU A 54 -20.51 -10.64 15.52
N SER A 55 -20.54 -9.51 14.81
CA SER A 55 -21.72 -8.76 14.38
C SER A 55 -22.36 -9.24 13.06
N GLY A 56 -21.70 -10.12 12.28
CA GLY A 56 -22.19 -10.54 10.97
C GLY A 56 -22.24 -9.40 9.93
N LEU A 57 -21.61 -8.26 10.23
CA LEU A 57 -21.40 -7.19 9.27
C LEU A 57 -20.17 -7.53 8.44
N GLN A 58 -20.38 -7.63 7.13
CA GLN A 58 -19.29 -7.66 6.16
C GLN A 58 -18.47 -6.39 6.40
N SER A 59 -17.23 -6.54 6.87
CA SER A 59 -16.28 -5.42 6.89
C SER A 59 -16.28 -4.86 5.47
N ASP A 60 -16.70 -3.61 5.28
CA ASP A 60 -16.64 -2.99 3.95
C ASP A 60 -15.20 -3.13 3.46
N THR A 61 -15.00 -4.02 2.50
CA THR A 61 -13.66 -4.46 2.12
C THR A 61 -13.03 -3.32 1.34
N PHE A 62 -12.18 -2.52 2.00
CA PHE A 62 -11.33 -1.54 1.35
C PHE A 62 -10.29 -2.28 0.50
N THR A 63 -10.46 -2.23 -0.82
CA THR A 63 -9.59 -2.93 -1.77
C THR A 63 -8.97 -1.96 -2.75
N VAL A 64 -7.73 -2.24 -3.12
CA VAL A 64 -6.98 -1.46 -4.12
C VAL A 64 -6.57 -2.42 -5.23
N THR A 65 -6.96 -2.10 -6.45
CA THR A 65 -6.67 -2.89 -7.65
C THR A 65 -5.94 -2.02 -8.66
N ALA A 66 -5.04 -2.62 -9.43
CA ALA A 66 -4.32 -1.94 -10.49
C ALA A 66 -4.54 -2.67 -11.82
N ASN A 67 -4.62 -1.92 -12.92
CA ASN A 67 -4.79 -2.49 -14.26
C ASN A 67 -3.54 -3.27 -14.74
N VAL A 68 -2.38 -2.99 -14.14
CA VAL A 68 -1.12 -3.69 -14.37
C VAL A 68 -0.56 -4.09 -13.01
N THR A 69 -0.32 -5.38 -12.82
CA THR A 69 0.26 -5.97 -11.60
C THR A 69 1.41 -6.91 -11.95
N VAL A 70 2.26 -7.22 -10.98
CA VAL A 70 3.32 -8.23 -11.15
C VAL A 70 2.69 -9.58 -11.56
N PRO A 71 3.22 -10.29 -12.58
CA PRO A 71 4.52 -10.10 -13.23
C PRO A 71 4.52 -9.21 -14.48
N GLN A 72 3.41 -8.54 -14.81
CA GLN A 72 3.34 -7.65 -15.96
C GLN A 72 4.16 -6.38 -15.74
N HIS A 73 4.66 -5.81 -16.84
CA HIS A 73 5.46 -4.60 -16.84
C HIS A 73 4.69 -3.45 -17.48
N ILE A 74 4.95 -2.24 -17.00
CA ILE A 74 4.48 -0.98 -17.57
C ILE A 74 5.69 -0.16 -18.01
N ASN A 75 5.68 0.42 -19.21
CA ASN A 75 6.82 1.22 -19.67
C ASN A 75 6.80 2.60 -19.02
N THR A 76 7.94 3.26 -19.03
CA THR A 76 8.00 4.69 -18.71
C THR A 76 7.06 5.45 -19.66
N CYS A 77 6.32 6.42 -19.12
CA CYS A 77 5.30 7.23 -19.77
C CYS A 77 3.96 6.52 -20.10
N ASP A 78 3.81 5.23 -19.82
CA ASP A 78 2.51 4.55 -19.98
C ASP A 78 1.54 4.93 -18.85
N PRO A 79 0.22 4.99 -19.11
CA PRO A 79 -0.78 5.22 -18.08
C PRO A 79 -0.99 3.98 -17.20
N TRP A 80 -0.98 4.19 -15.89
CA TRP A 80 -1.28 3.19 -14.86
C TRP A 80 -2.58 3.57 -14.15
N ALA A 81 -3.58 2.69 -14.20
CA ALA A 81 -4.86 2.91 -13.56
C ALA A 81 -4.93 2.12 -12.24
N VAL A 82 -5.31 2.81 -11.17
CA VAL A 82 -5.46 2.25 -9.82
C VAL A 82 -6.86 2.58 -9.32
N THR A 83 -7.61 1.56 -8.94
CA THR A 83 -9.00 1.65 -8.52
C THR A 83 -9.15 1.21 -7.07
N VAL A 84 -9.84 2.02 -6.27
CA VAL A 84 -10.26 1.72 -4.91
C VAL A 84 -11.70 1.23 -4.93
N GLN A 85 -12.05 0.26 -4.09
CA GLN A 85 -13.44 -0.11 -3.81
C GLN A 85 -13.62 -0.22 -2.30
N GLY A 86 -14.75 0.31 -1.79
CA GLY A 86 -15.01 0.41 -0.36
C GLY A 86 -14.30 1.60 0.30
N GLY A 87 -14.52 1.79 1.61
CA GLY A 87 -14.04 2.96 2.36
C GLY A 87 -14.88 4.22 2.11
N THR A 88 -14.42 5.35 2.65
CA THR A 88 -15.09 6.66 2.47
C THR A 88 -14.16 7.66 1.79
N PRO A 89 -14.47 8.13 0.56
CA PRO A 89 -13.64 9.14 -0.09
C PRO A 89 -13.69 10.48 0.69
N PRO A 90 -12.69 11.36 0.51
CA PRO A 90 -11.65 11.34 -0.52
C PRO A 90 -10.54 10.31 -0.27
N TYR A 91 -10.06 9.67 -1.33
CA TYR A 91 -8.92 8.76 -1.26
C TYR A 91 -7.62 9.51 -1.50
N THR A 92 -6.57 9.14 -0.77
CA THR A 92 -5.20 9.58 -1.04
C THR A 92 -4.37 8.41 -1.56
N PHE A 93 -3.96 8.51 -2.82
CA PHE A 93 -3.02 7.60 -3.45
C PHE A 93 -1.60 8.05 -3.17
N THR A 94 -0.78 7.16 -2.62
CA THR A 94 0.65 7.36 -2.47
C THR A 94 1.41 6.47 -3.44
N LEU A 95 2.19 7.07 -4.34
CA LEU A 95 2.99 6.38 -5.34
C LEU A 95 4.48 6.52 -5.01
N LEU A 96 5.20 5.41 -5.13
CA LEU A 96 6.64 5.35 -4.99
C LEU A 96 7.21 4.34 -5.98
N ALA A 97 8.47 4.54 -6.39
CA ALA A 97 9.24 3.54 -7.11
C ALA A 97 10.53 3.24 -6.35
N THR A 98 11.05 2.02 -6.50
CA THR A 98 12.36 1.66 -5.93
C THR A 98 13.44 2.64 -6.41
N HIS A 99 14.37 2.98 -5.52
CA HIS A 99 15.49 3.88 -5.81
C HIS A 99 15.08 5.29 -6.31
N MET A 100 13.87 5.74 -5.97
CA MET A 100 13.44 7.13 -6.18
C MET A 100 13.42 7.89 -4.86
N ASP A 101 13.92 9.12 -4.88
CA ASP A 101 13.90 10.03 -3.72
C ASP A 101 12.56 10.76 -3.54
N ILE A 102 11.58 10.48 -4.41
CA ILE A 102 10.33 11.21 -4.50
C ILE A 102 9.16 10.26 -4.24
N VAL A 103 8.36 10.60 -3.23
CA VAL A 103 7.03 10.02 -2.99
C VAL A 103 6.00 11.00 -3.54
N THR A 104 5.04 10.52 -4.32
CA THR A 104 3.98 11.34 -4.91
C THR A 104 2.65 11.01 -4.26
N ASN A 105 1.97 12.04 -3.71
CA ASN A 105 0.62 11.90 -3.17
C ASN A 105 -0.39 12.55 -4.13
N VAL A 106 -1.48 11.85 -4.41
CA VAL A 106 -2.59 12.31 -5.25
C VAL A 106 -3.88 12.03 -4.51
N SER A 107 -4.64 13.07 -4.19
CA SER A 107 -5.94 12.93 -3.53
C SER A 107 -7.08 13.08 -4.53
N THR A 108 -8.11 12.26 -4.41
CA THR A 108 -9.36 12.43 -5.15
C THR A 108 -10.15 13.55 -4.50
N VAL A 109 -10.90 14.29 -5.32
CA VAL A 109 -11.68 15.44 -4.87
C VAL A 109 -13.17 15.15 -4.76
N GLU A 110 -13.65 14.08 -5.40
CA GLU A 110 -15.08 13.77 -5.50
C GLU A 110 -15.34 12.27 -5.28
N HIS A 111 -16.54 11.97 -4.78
CA HIS A 111 -17.02 10.61 -4.50
C HIS A 111 -17.13 9.70 -5.74
N GLU A 112 -17.10 10.25 -6.95
CA GLU A 112 -17.21 9.48 -8.20
C GLU A 112 -15.86 9.04 -8.77
N HIS A 113 -14.75 9.51 -8.18
CA HIS A 113 -13.40 9.23 -8.66
C HIS A 113 -12.74 8.14 -7.82
N ASP A 114 -13.25 6.92 -7.94
CA ASP A 114 -12.66 5.73 -7.31
C ASP A 114 -11.42 5.22 -8.07
N THR A 115 -11.14 5.77 -9.25
CA THR A 115 -9.99 5.41 -10.10
C THR A 115 -9.07 6.59 -10.34
N MET A 116 -7.80 6.42 -10.03
CA MET A 116 -6.71 7.32 -10.41
C MET A 116 -6.01 6.78 -11.65
N ILE A 117 -5.74 7.66 -12.62
CA ILE A 117 -4.82 7.37 -13.74
C ILE A 117 -3.54 8.17 -13.51
N TRP A 118 -2.40 7.47 -13.42
CA TRP A 118 -1.09 8.07 -13.24
C TRP A 118 -0.14 7.68 -14.37
N VAL A 119 0.58 8.65 -14.93
CA VAL A 119 1.58 8.39 -15.98
C VAL A 119 2.86 7.89 -15.33
N ASN A 120 3.35 6.71 -15.73
CA ASN A 120 4.55 6.12 -15.16
C ASN A 120 5.80 7.00 -15.37
N ARG A 121 6.35 7.53 -14.27
CA ARG A 121 7.59 8.35 -14.31
C ARG A 121 8.82 7.58 -13.80
N ALA A 122 8.69 6.29 -13.49
CA ALA A 122 9.80 5.48 -13.03
C ALA A 122 10.77 5.15 -14.17
N ARG A 123 12.04 4.95 -13.83
CA ARG A 123 13.04 4.41 -14.75
C ARG A 123 12.73 2.95 -15.10
N PRO A 124 13.10 2.47 -16.29
CA PRO A 124 12.95 1.05 -16.62
C PRO A 124 13.60 0.13 -15.59
N GLY A 125 12.96 -1.02 -15.33
CA GLY A 125 13.47 -2.05 -14.41
C GLY A 125 13.26 -1.75 -12.92
N GLN A 126 12.55 -0.69 -12.57
CA GLN A 126 12.19 -0.37 -11.17
C GLN A 126 10.85 -1.01 -10.79
N GLN A 127 10.68 -1.32 -9.50
CA GLN A 127 9.39 -1.71 -8.96
C GLN A 127 8.59 -0.45 -8.61
N LEU A 128 7.36 -0.39 -9.09
CA LEU A 128 6.40 0.67 -8.79
C LEU A 128 5.39 0.14 -7.77
N THR A 129 5.15 0.91 -6.71
CA THR A 129 4.18 0.59 -5.67
C THR A 129 3.21 1.75 -5.53
N VAL A 130 1.93 1.42 -5.42
CA VAL A 130 0.86 2.35 -5.06
C VAL A 130 0.21 1.85 -3.80
N ALA A 131 -0.19 2.79 -2.97
CA ALA A 131 -1.13 2.52 -1.91
C ALA A 131 -2.22 3.58 -1.90
N ALA A 132 -3.37 3.23 -1.33
CA ALA A 132 -4.46 4.16 -1.12
C ALA A 132 -4.86 4.15 0.36
N SER A 133 -5.33 5.31 0.84
CA SER A 133 -6.01 5.46 2.12
C SER A 133 -7.29 6.26 1.91
N ASP A 134 -8.35 5.92 2.64
CA ASP A 134 -9.57 6.71 2.77
C ASP A 134 -9.48 7.70 3.94
N SER A 135 -10.51 8.53 4.13
CA SER A 135 -10.55 9.61 5.13
C SER A 135 -11.05 9.18 6.50
#